data_AF-A0A4P5YNF4-F1
#
_entry.id   AF-A0A4P5YNF4-F1
#
_cell.length_a   1.000
_cell.length_b   1.000
_cell.length_c   1.000
_cell.angle_alpha   90.00
_cell.angle_beta   90.00
_cell.angle_gamma   90.00
#
_symmetry.space_group_name_H-M   'P 1'
#
loop_
_entity.id
_entity.type
_entity.pdbx_description
1 polymer ?
#
loop_
_entity_poly.entity_id
_entity_poly.type
_entity_poly.pdbx_seq_one_letter_code
_entity_poly.pdbx_strand_id
1 'polypeptide(L)'
;MKTMFARRFLVVSLSLALVLSQTACLTPKLWSNTRERSFREPAPNPRLALHQSPVGGDVLVSYDELAESKTALRRRAFFLRPNLERLAAGKKPAFVKPERASGMCPVPLAPAGGVPAPAPVHAVTEKHEHRFTLHDGSQTIGPVDLPVYPNYATEVGRVALTPFAVAGDAVIIGGFGILIGAYWWAYGNPSIGVR
;
A
#
# COMPACT_ATOMS: atom_id res chain seq x y z
N MET A 1 22.57 -40.09 35.61
CA MET A 1 21.43 -39.13 35.69
C MET A 1 21.72 -37.76 35.05
N LYS A 2 22.89 -37.14 35.28
CA LYS A 2 23.25 -35.81 34.71
C LYS A 2 23.24 -35.74 33.17
N THR A 3 23.68 -36.79 32.49
CA THR A 3 23.78 -36.85 31.02
C THR A 3 22.42 -36.93 30.30
N MET A 4 21.42 -37.58 30.90
CA MET A 4 20.05 -37.60 30.36
C MET A 4 19.34 -36.25 30.52
N PHE A 5 19.60 -35.53 31.61
CA PHE A 5 19.05 -34.20 31.83
C PHE A 5 19.65 -33.16 30.85
N ALA A 6 20.96 -33.27 30.59
CA ALA A 6 21.67 -32.43 29.63
C ALA A 6 21.18 -32.62 28.18
N ARG A 7 20.98 -33.86 27.72
CA ARG A 7 20.41 -34.14 26.39
C ARG A 7 18.98 -33.64 26.25
N ARG A 8 18.14 -33.80 27.27
CA ARG A 8 16.75 -33.32 27.25
C ARG A 8 16.68 -31.79 27.21
N PHE A 9 17.52 -31.09 27.98
CA PHE A 9 17.55 -29.63 27.97
C PHE A 9 18.08 -29.05 26.65
N LEU A 10 19.11 -29.68 26.06
CA LEU A 10 19.63 -29.27 24.75
C LEU A 10 18.60 -29.46 23.63
N VAL A 11 17.87 -30.59 23.62
CA VAL A 11 16.78 -30.82 22.65
C VAL A 11 15.63 -29.83 22.85
N VAL A 12 15.26 -29.51 24.09
CA VAL A 12 14.21 -28.50 24.36
C VAL A 12 14.66 -27.09 23.95
N SER A 13 15.92 -26.72 24.22
CA SER A 13 16.46 -25.40 23.86
C SER A 13 16.64 -25.24 22.36
N LEU A 14 17.11 -26.28 21.65
CA LEU A 14 17.21 -26.30 20.19
C LEU A 14 15.83 -26.26 19.52
N SER A 15 14.86 -27.02 20.06
CA SER A 15 13.46 -26.99 19.61
C SER A 15 12.83 -25.62 19.83
N LEU A 16 13.08 -24.98 20.97
CA LEU A 16 12.57 -23.64 21.30
C LEU A 16 13.21 -22.56 20.41
N ALA A 17 14.51 -22.64 20.14
CA ALA A 17 15.20 -21.76 19.20
C ALA A 17 14.64 -21.92 17.77
N LEU A 18 14.34 -23.16 17.35
CA LEU A 18 13.73 -23.43 16.05
C LEU A 18 12.30 -22.86 15.95
N VAL A 19 11.45 -23.07 16.96
CA VAL A 19 10.09 -22.54 17.01
C VAL A 19 10.07 -21.00 17.08
N LEU A 20 11.00 -20.40 17.83
CA LEU A 20 11.11 -18.94 17.93
C LEU A 20 11.70 -18.33 16.65
N SER A 21 12.62 -18.99 15.95
CA SER A 21 13.12 -18.51 14.64
C SER A 21 12.02 -18.43 13.57
N GLN A 22 10.98 -19.26 13.68
CA GLN A 22 9.84 -19.22 12.77
C GLN A 22 8.79 -18.16 13.14
N THR A 23 8.75 -17.70 14.40
CA THR A 23 7.70 -16.80 14.92
C THR A 23 8.20 -15.41 15.34
N ALA A 24 9.51 -15.25 15.59
CA ALA A 24 10.11 -14.06 16.17
C ALA A 24 11.06 -13.31 15.22
N CYS A 25 11.38 -13.84 14.03
CA CYS A 25 12.19 -13.10 13.06
C CYS A 25 11.42 -11.87 12.54
N LEU A 26 12.02 -10.71 12.74
CA LEU A 26 11.55 -9.39 12.37
C LEU A 26 11.59 -9.20 10.86
N THR A 27 12.57 -9.78 10.14
CA THR A 27 12.66 -9.61 8.68
C THR A 27 11.49 -10.30 7.96
N PRO A 28 11.19 -11.58 8.19
CA PRO A 28 9.99 -12.21 7.63
C PRO A 28 8.71 -11.49 8.04
N LYS A 29 8.61 -10.93 9.25
CA LYS A 29 7.43 -10.17 9.71
C LYS A 29 7.28 -8.82 9.02
N LEU A 30 8.40 -8.12 8.79
CA LEU A 30 8.45 -6.86 8.04
C LEU A 30 8.02 -7.07 6.58
N TRP A 31 8.32 -8.26 6.02
CA TRP A 31 8.02 -8.63 4.65
C TRP A 31 6.78 -9.51 4.47
N SER A 32 6.20 -10.14 5.49
CA SER A 32 5.00 -11.00 5.36
C SER A 32 3.70 -10.23 5.21
N ASN A 33 3.71 -8.95 5.57
CA ASN A 33 2.66 -7.97 5.28
C ASN A 33 2.68 -7.51 3.79
N THR A 34 3.15 -8.37 2.88
CA THR A 34 3.29 -8.12 1.43
C THR A 34 2.11 -8.64 0.62
N ARG A 35 1.33 -9.60 1.14
CA ARG A 35 0.16 -10.11 0.40
C ARG A 35 -0.94 -9.06 0.23
N GLU A 36 -0.97 -8.07 1.11
CA GLU A 36 -1.77 -6.85 0.95
C GLU A 36 -0.86 -5.78 0.33
N ARG A 37 -0.64 -5.84 -0.99
CA ARG A 37 -0.17 -4.64 -1.71
C ARG A 37 -1.25 -3.61 -1.49
N SER A 38 -1.03 -2.67 -0.55
CA SER A 38 -2.07 -1.70 -0.27
C SER A 38 -2.34 -0.87 -1.52
N PHE A 39 -3.49 -1.04 -2.15
CA PHE A 39 -3.92 -0.24 -3.28
C PHE A 39 -4.68 0.98 -2.78
N ARG A 40 -4.70 2.02 -3.60
CA ARG A 40 -5.60 3.16 -3.43
C ARG A 40 -6.61 3.10 -4.54
N GLU A 41 -7.87 3.10 -4.13
CA GLU A 41 -9.00 2.90 -5.02
C GLU A 41 -10.03 4.03 -4.80
N PRO A 42 -10.86 4.32 -5.81
CA PRO A 42 -12.02 5.18 -5.64
C PRO A 42 -12.96 4.61 -4.56
N ALA A 43 -13.57 5.48 -3.77
CA ALA A 43 -14.59 5.06 -2.82
C ALA A 43 -15.82 4.46 -3.55
N PRO A 44 -16.61 3.57 -2.92
CA PRO A 44 -17.83 3.03 -3.52
C PRO A 44 -18.80 4.10 -4.01
N ASN A 45 -18.86 5.24 -3.31
CA ASN A 45 -19.44 6.48 -3.80
C ASN A 45 -18.32 7.54 -3.88
N PRO A 46 -17.72 7.75 -5.06
CA PRO A 46 -16.56 8.63 -5.22
C PRO A 46 -16.94 10.12 -5.20
N ARG A 47 -18.23 10.48 -5.18
CA ARG A 47 -18.72 11.87 -5.32
C ARG A 47 -17.98 12.60 -6.43
N LEU A 48 -17.99 12.00 -7.62
CA LEU A 48 -17.22 12.51 -8.76
C LEU A 48 -17.68 13.95 -9.07
N ALA A 49 -16.72 14.85 -9.27
CA ALA A 49 -16.99 16.23 -9.68
C ALA A 49 -15.95 16.70 -10.67
N LEU A 50 -16.41 17.30 -11.77
CA LEU A 50 -15.56 17.84 -12.82
C LEU A 50 -15.73 19.35 -12.86
N HIS A 51 -14.62 20.06 -13.00
CA HIS A 51 -14.62 21.52 -13.13
C HIS A 51 -13.70 21.93 -14.27
N GLN A 52 -14.17 22.79 -15.15
CA GLN A 52 -13.39 23.32 -16.25
C GLN A 52 -12.57 24.51 -15.76
N SER A 53 -11.26 24.46 -16.02
CA SER A 53 -10.35 25.56 -15.76
C SER A 53 -10.63 26.70 -16.74
N PRO A 54 -10.78 27.96 -16.26
CA PRO A 54 -10.93 29.12 -17.13
C PRO A 54 -9.64 29.39 -17.93
N VAL A 55 -8.49 28.92 -17.43
CA VAL A 55 -7.19 29.07 -18.07
C VAL A 55 -6.80 27.73 -18.71
N GLY A 56 -6.68 27.70 -20.03
CA GLY A 56 -6.23 26.54 -20.80
C GLY A 56 -7.29 25.47 -21.09
N GLY A 57 -8.53 25.62 -20.60
CA GLY A 57 -9.66 24.75 -20.92
C GLY A 57 -9.55 23.30 -20.43
N ASP A 58 -8.58 22.99 -19.57
CA ASP A 58 -8.42 21.66 -19.00
C ASP A 58 -9.48 21.38 -17.93
N VAL A 59 -9.73 20.11 -17.66
CA VAL A 59 -10.76 19.68 -16.70
C VAL A 59 -10.10 19.13 -15.45
N LEU A 60 -10.42 19.74 -14.32
CA LEU A 60 -10.07 19.25 -13.00
C LEU A 60 -11.07 18.18 -12.56
N VAL A 61 -10.59 16.95 -12.46
CA VAL A 61 -11.36 15.81 -11.96
C VAL A 61 -11.13 15.68 -10.47
N SER A 62 -12.21 15.64 -9.69
CA SER A 62 -12.16 15.48 -8.23
C SER A 62 -13.01 14.30 -7.78
N TYR A 63 -12.51 13.50 -6.85
CA TYR A 63 -13.20 12.31 -6.34
C TYR A 63 -12.71 11.94 -4.93
N ASP A 64 -13.48 11.10 -4.24
CA ASP A 64 -13.16 10.53 -2.94
C ASP A 64 -12.42 9.20 -3.12
N GLU A 65 -11.22 9.12 -2.55
CA GLU A 65 -10.37 7.93 -2.50
C GLU A 65 -10.54 7.24 -1.15
N LEU A 66 -10.60 5.90 -1.15
CA LEU A 66 -10.53 5.08 0.05
C LEU A 66 -9.11 4.52 0.18
N ALA A 67 -8.50 4.66 1.37
CA ALA A 67 -7.25 3.97 1.66
C ALA A 67 -7.57 2.61 2.27
N GLU A 68 -7.02 1.52 1.70
CA GLU A 68 -7.28 0.15 2.17
C GLU A 68 -7.01 -0.04 3.68
N SER A 69 -6.00 0.66 4.22
CA SER A 69 -5.64 0.59 5.65
C SER A 69 -6.37 1.59 6.55
N LYS A 70 -7.14 2.53 6.01
CA LYS A 70 -7.80 3.58 6.80
C LYS A 70 -9.19 3.85 6.23
N THR A 71 -10.23 3.63 7.04
CA THR A 71 -11.64 3.98 6.78
C THR A 71 -11.88 5.48 6.49
N ALA A 72 -10.82 6.30 6.44
CA ALA A 72 -10.89 7.71 6.12
C ALA A 72 -10.93 7.93 4.61
N LEU A 73 -12.03 8.51 4.14
CA LEU A 73 -12.17 9.04 2.80
C LEU A 73 -11.24 10.24 2.61
N ARG A 74 -10.58 10.32 1.45
CA ARG A 74 -9.71 11.45 1.08
C ARG A 74 -10.13 12.05 -0.24
N ARG A 75 -10.44 13.36 -0.25
CA ARG A 75 -10.69 14.11 -1.49
C ARG A 75 -9.39 14.25 -2.29
N ARG A 76 -9.42 13.84 -3.55
CA ARG A 76 -8.34 13.95 -4.52
C ARG A 76 -8.79 14.79 -5.69
N ALA A 77 -7.85 15.51 -6.29
CA ALA A 77 -8.10 16.26 -7.52
C ALA A 77 -6.88 16.17 -8.46
N PHE A 78 -7.11 16.05 -9.76
CA PHE A 78 -6.05 16.08 -10.78
C PHE A 78 -6.59 16.65 -12.10
N PHE A 79 -5.71 17.21 -12.91
CA PHE A 79 -6.06 17.71 -14.25
C PHE A 79 -6.09 16.56 -15.26
N LEU A 80 -7.16 16.46 -16.05
CA LEU A 80 -7.43 15.30 -16.88
C LEU A 80 -6.39 15.12 -17.99
N ARG A 81 -6.22 16.12 -18.87
CA ARG A 81 -5.41 15.97 -20.09
C ARG A 81 -3.94 15.56 -19.78
N PRO A 82 -3.22 16.20 -18.84
CA PRO A 82 -1.84 15.83 -18.51
C PRO A 82 -1.70 14.46 -17.84
N ASN A 83 -2.79 13.89 -17.32
CA ASN A 83 -2.77 12.61 -16.60
C ASN A 83 -3.28 11.43 -17.43
N LEU A 84 -3.79 11.64 -18.65
CA LEU A 84 -4.36 10.57 -19.48
C LEU A 84 -3.40 9.38 -19.66
N GLU A 85 -2.14 9.64 -20.04
CA GLU A 85 -1.14 8.57 -20.21
C GLU A 85 -0.83 7.84 -18.89
N ARG A 86 -0.83 8.57 -17.76
CA ARG A 86 -0.59 7.98 -16.43
C ARG A 86 -1.75 7.08 -16.02
N LEU A 87 -2.98 7.53 -16.25
CA LEU A 87 -4.20 6.78 -15.99
C LEU A 87 -4.24 5.50 -16.83
N ALA A 88 -3.95 5.60 -18.13
CA ALA A 88 -3.87 4.44 -19.02
C ALA A 88 -2.79 3.42 -18.57
N ALA A 89 -1.71 3.90 -17.96
CA ALA A 89 -0.64 3.05 -17.41
C ALA A 89 -0.89 2.56 -15.98
N GLY A 90 -2.05 2.82 -15.37
CA GLY A 90 -2.34 2.47 -13.96
C GLY A 90 -1.43 3.18 -12.95
N LYS A 91 -0.84 4.31 -13.33
CA LYS A 91 0.08 5.08 -12.50
C LYS A 91 -0.67 6.14 -11.70
N LYS A 92 -0.16 6.40 -10.49
CA LYS A 92 -0.63 7.49 -9.63
C LYS A 92 -0.68 8.82 -10.38
N PRO A 93 -1.84 9.52 -10.44
CA PRO A 93 -1.92 10.85 -11.04
C PRO A 93 -1.07 11.90 -10.30
N ALA A 94 -0.71 12.96 -11.01
CA ALA A 94 -0.18 14.18 -10.43
C ALA A 94 -1.31 14.95 -9.74
N PHE A 95 -1.57 14.60 -8.47
CA PHE A 95 -2.61 15.23 -7.69
C PHE A 95 -2.29 16.69 -7.36
N VAL A 96 -3.31 17.52 -7.42
CA VAL A 96 -3.31 18.91 -6.98
C VAL A 96 -4.24 19.08 -5.77
N LYS A 97 -4.21 20.27 -5.19
CA LYS A 97 -5.10 20.68 -4.09
C LYS A 97 -6.56 20.73 -4.58
N PRO A 98 -7.52 20.02 -3.94
CA PRO A 98 -8.93 20.06 -4.33
C PRO A 98 -9.55 21.45 -4.31
N GLU A 99 -9.01 22.36 -3.48
CA GLU A 99 -9.45 23.74 -3.37
C GLU A 99 -9.27 24.53 -4.67
N ARG A 100 -8.44 24.03 -5.62
CA ARG A 100 -8.32 24.62 -6.96
C ARG A 100 -9.63 24.60 -7.75
N ALA A 101 -10.60 23.77 -7.38
CA ALA A 101 -11.94 23.82 -7.97
C ALA A 101 -12.65 25.15 -7.67
N SER A 102 -12.25 25.87 -6.61
CA SER A 102 -12.83 27.17 -6.27
C SER A 102 -12.52 28.20 -7.36
N GLY A 103 -13.58 28.74 -7.97
CA GLY A 103 -13.48 29.68 -9.10
C GLY A 103 -13.41 29.03 -10.48
N MET A 104 -13.52 27.70 -10.58
CA MET A 104 -13.67 26.99 -11.86
C MET A 104 -15.16 26.78 -12.20
N CYS A 105 -15.45 26.60 -13.49
CA CYS A 105 -16.82 26.35 -13.94
C CYS A 105 -17.18 24.87 -13.74
N PRO A 106 -18.28 24.54 -13.05
CA PRO A 106 -18.68 23.15 -12.88
C PRO A 106 -19.09 22.53 -14.22
N VAL A 107 -18.62 21.32 -14.51
CA VAL A 107 -19.02 20.53 -15.67
C VAL A 107 -20.18 19.62 -15.24
N PRO A 108 -21.35 19.68 -15.89
CA PRO A 108 -22.49 18.85 -15.52
C PRO A 108 -22.21 17.37 -15.79
N LEU A 109 -22.64 16.54 -14.84
CA LEU A 109 -22.59 15.08 -14.93
C LEU A 109 -23.97 14.53 -15.28
N ALA A 110 -24.03 13.71 -16.32
CA ALA A 110 -25.23 13.00 -16.74
C ALA A 110 -25.02 11.49 -16.58
N PRO A 111 -26.00 10.74 -16.06
CA PRO A 111 -25.91 9.29 -16.03
C PRO A 111 -25.98 8.71 -17.46
N ALA A 112 -25.31 7.58 -17.71
CA ALA A 112 -25.38 6.87 -18.96
C ALA A 112 -26.85 6.53 -19.33
N GLY A 113 -27.29 6.97 -20.51
CA GLY A 113 -28.67 6.82 -20.99
C GLY A 113 -29.64 7.92 -20.51
N GLY A 114 -29.17 8.87 -19.71
CA GLY A 114 -29.91 10.08 -19.34
C GLY A 114 -29.83 11.16 -20.41
N VAL A 115 -30.69 12.18 -20.29
CA VAL A 115 -30.62 13.38 -21.13
C VAL A 115 -29.45 14.25 -20.63
N PRO A 116 -28.44 14.54 -21.47
CA PRO A 116 -27.36 15.43 -21.06
C PRO A 116 -27.91 16.84 -20.84
N ALA A 117 -27.37 17.54 -19.85
CA ALA A 117 -27.68 18.95 -19.65
C ALA A 117 -27.28 19.75 -20.90
N PRO A 118 -28.03 20.80 -21.29
CA PRO A 118 -27.69 21.66 -22.42
C PRO A 118 -26.48 22.54 -22.06
N ALA A 119 -25.30 21.93 -22.04
CA ALA A 119 -24.03 22.57 -21.78
C ALA A 119 -23.03 22.19 -22.89
N PRO A 120 -22.18 23.14 -23.32
CA PRO A 120 -21.17 22.89 -24.36
C PRO A 120 -20.17 21.81 -23.94
N VAL A 121 -19.90 21.72 -22.63
CA VAL A 121 -19.08 20.69 -22.02
C VAL A 121 -19.92 19.94 -21.00
N HIS A 122 -19.98 18.62 -21.09
CA HIS A 122 -20.65 17.75 -20.13
C HIS A 122 -19.92 16.42 -20.03
N ALA A 123 -20.12 15.71 -18.92
CA ALA A 123 -19.56 14.39 -18.74
C ALA A 123 -20.66 13.36 -18.50
N VAL A 124 -20.50 12.19 -19.09
CA VAL A 124 -21.40 11.05 -18.92
C VAL A 124 -20.75 10.04 -18.00
N THR A 125 -21.43 9.64 -16.93
CA THR A 125 -20.94 8.66 -15.94
C THR A 125 -21.65 7.32 -16.05
N GLU A 126 -20.92 6.24 -15.78
CA GLU A 126 -21.52 4.90 -15.63
C GLU A 126 -22.15 4.74 -14.23
N LYS A 127 -22.95 3.68 -14.02
CA LYS A 127 -23.76 3.40 -12.81
C LYS A 127 -23.05 3.57 -11.45
N HIS A 128 -21.71 3.47 -11.41
CA HIS A 128 -20.92 3.54 -10.18
C HIS A 128 -20.01 4.78 -10.10
N GLU A 129 -20.11 5.73 -11.04
CA GLU A 129 -19.29 6.95 -11.12
C GLU A 129 -17.76 6.72 -11.12
N HIS A 130 -17.31 5.46 -11.27
CA HIS A 130 -15.89 5.11 -11.38
C HIS A 130 -15.35 5.30 -12.78
N ARG A 131 -16.23 5.42 -13.77
CA ARG A 131 -15.89 5.64 -15.17
C ARG A 131 -16.72 6.78 -15.72
N PHE A 132 -16.08 7.66 -16.46
CA PHE A 132 -16.74 8.77 -17.14
C PHE A 132 -16.17 9.03 -18.53
N THR A 133 -16.97 9.67 -19.37
CA THR A 133 -16.58 10.17 -20.68
C THR A 133 -16.88 11.65 -20.73
N LEU A 134 -15.90 12.47 -21.10
CA LEU A 134 -16.05 13.91 -21.24
C LEU A 134 -16.39 14.24 -22.70
N HIS A 135 -17.44 15.02 -22.89
CA HIS A 135 -17.85 15.58 -24.17
C HIS A 135 -17.64 17.10 -24.13
N ASP A 136 -16.88 17.62 -25.08
CA ASP A 136 -16.55 19.03 -25.25
C ASP A 136 -16.79 19.39 -26.73
N GLY A 137 -18.00 19.84 -27.04
CA GLY A 137 -18.45 20.04 -28.42
C GLY A 137 -18.33 18.77 -29.27
N SER A 138 -17.44 18.78 -30.26
CA SER A 138 -17.14 17.63 -31.13
C SER A 138 -16.04 16.72 -30.59
N GLN A 139 -15.31 17.14 -29.56
CA GLN A 139 -14.25 16.35 -28.95
C GLN A 139 -14.82 15.47 -27.84
N THR A 140 -14.48 14.19 -27.86
CA THR A 140 -14.81 13.23 -26.80
C THR A 140 -13.53 12.68 -26.20
N ILE A 141 -13.40 12.74 -24.87
CA ILE A 141 -12.26 12.20 -24.11
C ILE A 141 -12.80 11.12 -23.18
N GLY A 142 -12.46 9.87 -23.47
CA GLY A 142 -12.82 8.72 -22.65
C GLY A 142 -13.19 7.49 -23.47
N PRO A 143 -13.65 6.41 -22.81
CA PRO A 143 -13.93 6.32 -21.37
C PRO A 143 -12.67 6.41 -20.49
N VAL A 144 -12.79 7.09 -19.35
CA VAL A 144 -11.71 7.26 -18.36
C VAL A 144 -12.13 6.63 -17.05
N ASP A 145 -11.32 5.69 -16.56
CA ASP A 145 -11.46 5.10 -15.24
C ASP A 145 -10.81 5.98 -14.17
N LEU A 146 -11.48 6.07 -13.01
CA LEU A 146 -10.88 6.64 -11.83
C LEU A 146 -9.67 5.80 -11.40
N PRO A 147 -8.58 6.44 -10.96
CA PRO A 147 -7.29 5.79 -10.81
C PRO A 147 -7.29 4.76 -9.68
N VAL A 148 -6.84 3.55 -10.01
CA VAL A 148 -6.40 2.53 -9.05
C VAL A 148 -4.88 2.44 -9.13
N TYR A 149 -4.18 2.63 -8.02
CA TYR A 149 -2.71 2.66 -8.01
C TYR A 149 -2.12 2.15 -6.70
N PRO A 150 -0.92 1.54 -6.72
CA PRO A 150 -0.27 1.02 -5.52
C PRO A 150 0.22 2.14 -4.59
N ASN A 151 0.18 1.88 -3.29
CA ASN A 151 0.64 2.81 -2.26
C ASN A 151 2.12 2.56 -1.92
N TYR A 152 3.04 3.20 -2.65
CA TYR A 152 4.50 3.05 -2.47
C TYR A 152 5.07 3.52 -1.12
N ALA A 153 4.30 4.27 -0.31
CA ALA A 153 4.80 4.79 0.97
C ALA A 153 5.14 3.68 1.98
N THR A 154 4.45 2.54 1.91
CA THR A 154 4.74 1.36 2.74
C THR A 154 6.01 0.65 2.29
N GLU A 155 6.36 0.72 1.00
CA GLU A 155 7.56 0.10 0.44
C GLU A 155 8.83 0.84 0.86
N VAL A 156 8.85 2.18 0.80
CA VAL A 156 10.02 2.99 1.21
C VAL A 156 10.34 2.80 2.69
N GLY A 157 9.32 2.84 3.55
CA GLY A 157 9.50 2.56 4.99
C GLY A 157 10.04 1.16 5.25
N ARG A 158 9.59 0.17 4.47
CA ARG A 158 10.06 -1.22 4.59
C ARG A 158 11.54 -1.36 4.21
N VAL A 159 11.95 -0.76 3.09
CA VAL A 159 13.36 -0.77 2.65
C VAL A 159 14.24 -0.11 3.71
N ALA A 160 13.82 1.03 4.26
CA ALA A 160 14.55 1.72 5.33
C ALA A 160 14.66 0.90 6.62
N LEU A 161 13.64 0.11 6.96
CA LEU A 161 13.61 -0.72 8.17
C LEU A 161 14.29 -2.08 8.01
N THR A 162 14.61 -2.49 6.79
CA THR A 162 15.19 -3.82 6.53
C THR A 162 16.54 -4.02 7.25
N PRO A 163 17.50 -3.07 7.25
CA PRO A 163 18.74 -3.22 8.00
C PRO A 163 18.53 -3.43 9.51
N PHE A 164 17.54 -2.74 10.10
CA PHE A 164 17.20 -2.86 11.51
C PHE A 164 16.56 -4.21 11.83
N ALA A 165 15.68 -4.70 10.95
CA ALA A 165 15.08 -6.03 11.09
C ALA A 165 16.14 -7.13 11.01
N VAL A 166 17.10 -7.03 10.08
CA VAL A 166 18.24 -7.96 9.96
C VAL A 166 19.12 -7.93 11.21
N ALA A 167 19.42 -6.74 11.74
CA ALA A 167 20.20 -6.60 12.97
C ALA A 167 19.47 -7.22 14.18
N GLY A 168 18.16 -7.01 14.29
CA GLY A 168 17.35 -7.62 15.34
C GLY A 168 17.32 -9.15 15.24
N ASP A 169 17.19 -9.69 14.02
CA ASP A 169 17.26 -11.15 13.78
C ASP A 169 18.63 -11.72 14.19
N ALA A 170 19.72 -11.03 13.87
CA ALA A 170 21.06 -11.43 14.25
C ALA A 170 21.28 -11.43 15.78
N VAL A 171 20.75 -10.42 16.49
CA VAL A 171 20.80 -10.36 17.96
C VAL A 171 20.04 -11.52 18.59
N ILE A 172 18.85 -11.84 18.08
CA ILE A 172 18.04 -12.96 18.56
C ILE A 172 18.82 -14.27 18.38
N ILE A 173 19.31 -14.56 17.17
CA ILE A 173 20.05 -15.79 16.87
C ILE A 173 21.35 -15.88 17.70
N GLY A 174 22.10 -14.78 17.78
CA GLY A 174 23.34 -14.71 18.55
C GLY A 174 23.12 -14.94 20.05
N GLY A 175 22.07 -14.35 20.63
CA GLY A 175 21.69 -14.56 22.03
C GLY A 175 21.39 -16.03 22.34
N PHE A 176 20.66 -16.72 21.46
CA PHE A 176 20.44 -18.16 21.61
C PHE A 176 21.74 -18.97 21.50
N GLY A 177 22.62 -18.63 20.56
CA GLY A 177 23.94 -19.26 20.43
C GLY A 177 24.77 -19.14 21.70
N ILE A 178 24.79 -17.96 22.33
CA ILE A 178 25.50 -17.72 23.59
C ILE A 178 24.88 -18.55 24.73
N LEU A 179 23.56 -18.59 24.87
CA LEU A 179 22.89 -19.38 25.90
C LEU A 179 23.18 -20.88 25.77
N ILE A 180 23.15 -21.41 24.54
CA ILE A 180 23.48 -22.81 24.25
C ILE A 180 24.96 -23.07 24.55
N GLY A 181 25.85 -22.18 24.12
CA GLY A 181 27.29 -22.29 24.37
C GLY A 181 27.63 -22.26 25.87
N ALA A 182 27.04 -21.33 26.62
CA ALA A 182 27.21 -21.22 28.07
C ALA A 182 26.66 -22.45 28.79
N TYR A 183 25.51 -22.97 28.36
CA TYR A 183 24.96 -24.22 28.88
C TYR A 183 25.91 -25.40 28.63
N TRP A 184 26.45 -25.51 27.42
CA TRP A 184 27.39 -26.57 27.06
C TRP A 184 28.71 -26.46 27.83
N TRP A 185 29.21 -25.24 28.04
CA TRP A 185 30.38 -25.00 28.89
C TRP A 185 30.15 -25.42 30.35
N ALA A 186 28.98 -25.08 30.91
CA ALA A 186 28.66 -25.35 32.32
C ALA A 186 28.33 -26.83 32.60
N TYR A 187 27.71 -27.53 31.65
CA TYR A 187 27.15 -28.88 31.87
C TYR A 187 27.65 -29.95 30.91
N GLY A 188 28.38 -29.59 29.86
CA GLY A 188 28.79 -30.46 28.76
C GLY A 188 30.18 -31.09 28.92
N ASN A 189 30.78 -31.09 30.11
CA ASN A 189 32.12 -31.65 30.32
C ASN A 189 32.04 -33.15 30.72
N PRO A 190 32.29 -34.13 29.83
CA PRO A 190 32.80 -35.42 30.24
C PRO A 190 34.29 -35.21 30.53
N SER A 191 34.70 -35.48 31.76
CA SER A 191 36.09 -35.60 32.19
C SER A 191 37.01 -36.12 31.08
N ILE A 192 37.90 -35.28 30.55
CA ILE A 192 39.10 -35.73 29.84
C ILE A 192 40.02 -36.35 30.90
N GLY A 193 39.78 -37.62 31.20
CA GLY A 193 40.72 -38.46 31.93
C GLY A 193 41.80 -38.90 30.96
N VAL A 194 42.87 -38.12 30.85
CA VAL A 194 44.16 -38.65 30.39
C VAL A 194 44.65 -39.58 31.50
N ARG A 195 44.89 -40.83 31.13
CA ARG A 195 45.44 -41.90 31.97
C ARG A 195 46.78 -41.49 32.58
#